data_AF-A0A8T3RLD7-F1
#
_entry.id   AF-A0A8T3RLD7-F1
#
_cell.length_a   1.000
_cell.length_b   1.000
_cell.length_c   1.000
_cell.angle_alpha   90.00
_cell.angle_beta   90.00
_cell.angle_gamma   90.00
#
_symmetry.space_group_name_H-M   'P 1'
#
loop_
_entity.id
_entity.type
_entity.pdbx_description
1 polymer ?
#
loop_
_entity_poly.entity_id
_entity_poly.type
_entity_poly.pdbx_seq_one_letter_code
_entity_poly.pdbx_strand_id
1 'polypeptide(L)'
;MEQNIVLRWVAEADLPGLYQGLCAIGLGTPGAGTVSDVVACPGTDTCKLGIASSRGLAGELSQRLAGIAPGLDAAVNALHIKISGCFNACGQHHLADLGFYGVSRKVGGTTVPHFRVVLGGEWEHNAGAFGLTVGAIPSKRVPDFVERITAKYVQERNAGEAFRKYIERVGKQEIKTLVDELSVVPPYERDRSYYSDWRDPREFTVSDIGTGECAGEVVSRAEFGLQSAERQYFEAQLHFDRGAYEVADNTAYNAMLEAAKALIHTQFLDMSTDPDAIASEFKKRFCDTEVFHDHYAGGKFAQYLFNRHADMDRKYTPEQTRYLIEEAQLFIEAAYACHGRLLEQGNFASRETAILLERS
;
A
#
# COMPACT_ATOMS: atom_id res chain seq x y z
N MET A 1 -0.34 -8.75 16.65
CA MET A 1 0.83 -8.58 17.52
C MET A 1 0.66 -7.22 18.19
N GLU A 2 0.77 -7.15 19.52
CA GLU A 2 0.57 -5.91 20.32
C GLU A 2 1.89 -5.30 20.85
N GLN A 3 3.06 -5.77 20.41
CA GLN A 3 4.39 -5.22 20.78
C GLN A 3 4.70 -5.10 22.29
N ASN A 4 3.88 -5.69 23.16
CA ASN A 4 4.06 -5.72 24.62
C ASN A 4 4.93 -6.88 25.13
N ILE A 5 5.42 -6.72 26.36
CA ILE A 5 6.16 -7.75 27.12
C ILE A 5 5.26 -8.26 28.26
N VAL A 6 5.19 -9.58 28.43
CA VAL A 6 4.45 -10.22 29.52
C VAL A 6 5.42 -10.94 30.44
N LEU A 7 5.50 -10.49 31.69
CA LEU A 7 6.26 -11.17 32.75
C LEU A 7 5.34 -12.13 33.49
N ARG A 8 5.57 -13.44 33.33
CA ARG A 8 4.77 -14.49 33.95
C ARG A 8 5.47 -15.07 35.18
N TRP A 9 4.69 -15.72 36.05
CA TRP A 9 5.17 -16.43 37.24
C TRP A 9 5.86 -15.56 38.29
N VAL A 10 5.41 -14.31 38.40
CA VAL A 10 5.81 -13.40 39.49
C VAL A 10 4.94 -13.72 40.72
N ALA A 11 5.55 -13.92 41.89
CA ALA A 11 4.79 -14.09 43.12
C ALA A 11 4.05 -12.79 43.48
N GLU A 12 2.84 -12.90 44.01
CA GLU A 12 2.00 -11.71 44.31
C GLU A 12 2.69 -10.73 45.26
N ALA A 13 3.48 -11.25 46.22
CA ALA A 13 4.26 -10.45 47.15
C ALA A 13 5.37 -9.61 46.48
N ASP A 14 5.85 -10.03 45.31
CA ASP A 14 6.93 -9.35 44.57
C ASP A 14 6.40 -8.28 43.60
N LEU A 15 5.09 -8.26 43.32
CA LEU A 15 4.48 -7.34 42.34
C LEU A 15 4.76 -5.86 42.63
N PRO A 16 4.64 -5.34 43.88
CA PRO A 16 4.91 -3.94 44.15
C PRO A 16 6.37 -3.56 43.88
N GLY A 17 7.32 -4.41 44.26
CA GLY A 17 8.75 -4.20 44.03
C GLY A 17 9.11 -4.26 42.55
N LEU A 18 8.57 -5.23 41.82
CA LEU A 18 8.72 -5.33 40.38
C LEU A 18 8.18 -4.10 39.66
N TYR A 19 6.96 -3.67 39.99
CA TYR A 19 6.33 -2.51 39.38
C TYR A 19 7.14 -1.23 39.62
N GLN A 20 7.60 -1.00 40.86
CA GLN A 20 8.46 0.14 41.17
C GLN A 20 9.78 0.11 40.39
N GLY A 21 10.40 -1.07 40.26
CA GLY A 21 11.59 -1.27 39.43
C GLY A 21 11.35 -0.94 37.95
N LEU A 22 10.23 -1.40 37.38
CA LEU A 22 9.84 -1.08 36.01
C LEU A 22 9.57 0.41 35.81
N CYS A 23 8.89 1.06 36.76
CA CYS A 23 8.68 2.51 36.75
C CYS A 23 10.02 3.28 36.74
N ALA A 24 10.99 2.85 37.55
CA ALA A 24 12.30 3.49 37.64
C ALA A 24 13.10 3.47 36.32
N ILE A 25 12.83 2.49 35.44
CA ILE A 25 13.46 2.36 34.12
C ILE A 25 12.53 2.79 32.97
N GLY A 26 11.37 3.39 33.26
CA GLY A 26 10.44 3.90 32.25
C GLY A 26 9.57 2.84 31.56
N LEU A 27 9.45 1.63 32.12
CA LEU A 27 8.60 0.54 31.62
C LEU A 27 7.30 0.35 32.44
N GLY A 28 6.96 1.33 33.29
CA GLY A 28 5.78 1.28 34.16
C GLY A 28 4.52 1.93 33.58
N THR A 29 4.55 2.36 32.32
CA THR A 29 3.44 3.05 31.66
C THR A 29 2.20 2.14 31.57
N PRO A 30 1.02 2.58 32.04
CA PRO A 30 -0.21 1.79 31.94
C PRO A 30 -0.77 1.84 30.51
N GLY A 31 -1.84 1.08 30.26
CA GLY A 31 -2.59 1.15 29.01
C GLY A 31 -2.33 0.03 28.02
N ALA A 32 -1.63 -1.04 28.41
CA ALA A 32 -1.52 -2.25 27.59
C ALA A 32 -2.91 -2.81 27.26
N GLY A 33 -3.14 -3.14 25.99
CA GLY A 33 -4.43 -3.64 25.48
C GLY A 33 -5.53 -2.58 25.39
N THR A 34 -5.20 -1.28 25.50
CA THR A 34 -6.15 -0.19 25.30
C THR A 34 -5.86 0.59 24.02
N VAL A 35 -6.71 1.56 23.69
CA VAL A 35 -6.53 2.43 22.51
C VAL A 35 -5.21 3.21 22.49
N SER A 36 -4.59 3.43 23.65
CA SER A 36 -3.25 4.06 23.73
C SER A 36 -2.09 3.11 23.40
N ASP A 37 -2.36 1.80 23.34
CA ASP A 37 -1.41 0.74 22.98
C ASP A 37 -1.27 0.63 21.45
N VAL A 38 -0.65 1.63 20.85
CA VAL A 38 -0.58 1.79 19.40
C VAL A 38 0.54 0.94 18.82
N VAL A 39 0.19 0.01 17.92
CA VAL A 39 1.17 -0.84 17.23
C VAL A 39 1.71 -0.12 16.00
N ALA A 40 3.04 -0.11 15.83
CA ALA A 40 3.67 0.46 14.65
C ALA A 40 4.81 -0.39 14.09
N CYS A 41 4.91 -0.45 12.76
CA CYS A 41 6.12 -0.96 12.13
C CYS A 41 7.27 0.08 12.21
N PRO A 42 8.50 -0.27 11.80
CA PRO A 42 9.61 0.67 11.84
C PRO A 42 9.45 1.92 10.97
N GLY A 43 8.67 1.88 9.89
CA GLY A 43 8.41 3.03 9.03
C GLY A 43 9.69 3.71 8.51
N THR A 44 9.63 5.02 8.25
CA THR A 44 10.78 5.80 7.77
C THR A 44 11.92 5.90 8.79
N ASP A 45 11.73 5.47 10.04
CA ASP A 45 12.79 5.52 11.06
C ASP A 45 13.96 4.60 10.69
N THR A 46 13.68 3.38 10.19
CA THR A 46 14.74 2.43 9.81
C THR A 46 14.40 1.56 8.59
N CYS A 47 13.16 1.56 8.10
CA CYS A 47 12.76 0.74 6.95
C CYS A 47 13.00 1.50 5.64
N LYS A 48 13.77 0.91 4.73
CA LYS A 48 14.01 1.47 3.38
C LYS A 48 12.74 1.55 2.51
N LEU A 49 11.72 0.76 2.83
CA LEU A 49 10.41 0.79 2.16
C LEU A 49 9.42 1.73 2.86
N GLY A 50 9.82 2.39 3.96
CA GLY A 50 8.97 3.31 4.70
C GLY A 50 8.63 4.54 3.85
N ILE A 51 7.35 4.85 3.74
CA ILE A 51 6.87 6.07 3.05
C ILE A 51 6.58 7.16 4.08
N ALA A 52 6.00 6.82 5.22
CA ALA A 52 5.71 7.74 6.33
C ALA A 52 6.17 7.19 7.69
N SER A 53 6.32 8.08 8.66
CA SER A 53 6.80 7.80 10.02
C SER A 53 5.72 7.13 10.87
N SER A 54 5.68 5.80 10.85
CA SER A 54 4.71 5.04 11.65
C SER A 54 5.00 5.10 13.15
N ARG A 55 6.27 5.06 13.59
CA ARG A 55 6.59 5.15 15.03
C ARG A 55 6.43 6.58 15.55
N GLY A 56 6.74 7.57 14.73
CA GLY A 56 6.48 8.97 15.06
C GLY A 56 5.01 9.24 15.31
N LEU A 57 4.14 8.79 14.39
CA LEU A 57 2.70 8.91 14.54
C LEU A 57 2.16 8.09 15.73
N ALA A 58 2.64 6.85 15.91
CA ALA A 58 2.21 6.03 17.05
C ALA A 58 2.56 6.67 18.39
N GLY A 59 3.77 7.23 18.52
CA GLY A 59 4.17 7.94 19.73
C GLY A 59 3.28 9.16 20.03
N GLU A 60 2.91 9.92 19.00
CA GLU A 60 1.98 11.05 19.15
C GLU A 60 0.59 10.59 19.61
N LEU A 61 0.04 9.55 18.99
CA LEU A 61 -1.28 9.01 19.35
C LEU A 61 -1.27 8.42 20.76
N SER A 62 -0.28 7.58 21.09
CA SER A 62 -0.13 7.00 22.43
C SER A 62 -0.06 8.08 23.51
N GLN A 63 0.71 9.15 23.29
CA GLN A 63 0.84 10.24 24.26
C GLN A 63 -0.49 10.99 24.46
N ARG A 64 -1.18 11.36 23.37
CA ARG A 64 -2.46 12.08 23.44
C ARG A 64 -3.55 11.22 24.09
N LEU A 65 -3.67 9.97 23.68
CA LEU A 65 -4.68 9.04 24.16
C LEU A 65 -4.45 8.67 25.63
N ALA A 66 -3.20 8.43 26.05
CA ALA A 66 -2.87 8.18 27.45
C ALA A 66 -3.24 9.38 28.34
N GLY A 67 -3.09 10.61 27.84
CA GLY A 67 -3.48 11.83 28.56
C GLY A 67 -4.97 11.96 28.84
N ILE A 68 -5.82 11.33 28.01
CA ILE A 68 -7.29 11.39 28.13
C ILE A 68 -7.94 10.06 28.55
N ALA A 69 -7.14 8.99 28.69
CA ALA A 69 -7.60 7.64 29.00
C ALA A 69 -8.57 7.54 30.20
N PRO A 70 -8.37 8.25 31.33
CA PRO A 70 -9.30 8.16 32.46
C PRO A 70 -10.73 8.65 32.15
N GLY A 71 -10.92 9.47 31.12
CA GLY A 71 -12.22 10.00 30.70
C GLY A 71 -12.75 9.39 29.40
N LEU A 72 -12.03 8.45 28.80
CA LEU A 72 -12.45 7.81 27.55
C LEU A 72 -13.59 6.82 27.79
N ASP A 73 -14.55 6.81 26.88
CA ASP A 73 -15.62 5.81 26.87
C ASP A 73 -15.02 4.40 26.74
N ALA A 74 -15.55 3.44 27.50
CA ALA A 74 -15.01 2.08 27.56
C ALA A 74 -14.91 1.40 26.19
N ALA A 75 -15.87 1.65 25.27
CA ALA A 75 -15.80 1.05 23.95
C ALA A 75 -14.79 1.74 23.03
N VAL A 76 -14.43 3.01 23.29
CA VAL A 76 -13.29 3.65 22.62
C VAL A 76 -11.99 3.12 23.18
N ASN A 77 -11.91 2.96 24.50
CA ASN A 77 -10.71 2.46 25.17
C ASN A 77 -10.36 1.02 24.75
N ALA A 78 -11.32 0.24 24.26
CA ALA A 78 -11.13 -1.12 23.77
C ALA A 78 -10.70 -1.21 22.29
N LEU A 79 -10.61 -0.09 21.57
CA LEU A 79 -10.23 -0.09 20.15
C LEU A 79 -8.72 -0.32 19.97
N HIS A 80 -8.36 -0.96 18.86
CA HIS A 80 -6.97 -1.15 18.46
C HIS A 80 -6.57 -0.17 17.37
N ILE A 81 -5.43 0.50 17.57
CA ILE A 81 -4.81 1.35 16.54
C ILE A 81 -3.56 0.67 16.00
N LYS A 82 -3.48 0.48 14.69
CA LYS A 82 -2.32 -0.14 14.05
C LYS A 82 -1.82 0.63 12.85
N ILE A 83 -0.51 0.87 12.79
CA ILE A 83 0.12 1.80 11.86
C ILE A 83 1.25 1.10 11.10
N SER A 84 1.23 1.23 9.78
CA SER A 84 2.33 0.81 8.90
C SER A 84 2.92 2.01 8.17
N GLY A 85 4.24 2.07 8.02
CA GLY A 85 4.88 3.16 7.28
C GLY A 85 4.70 3.06 5.77
N CYS A 86 4.22 1.91 5.26
CA CYS A 86 3.89 1.67 3.87
C CYS A 86 2.76 0.63 3.75
N PHE A 87 2.34 0.32 2.52
CA PHE A 87 1.22 -0.56 2.21
C PHE A 87 1.47 -2.05 2.50
N ASN A 88 2.70 -2.46 2.85
CA ASN A 88 3.06 -3.87 3.10
C ASN A 88 2.50 -4.45 4.42
N ALA A 89 1.78 -3.64 5.20
CA ALA A 89 1.03 -4.08 6.38
C ALA A 89 1.83 -4.79 7.48
N CYS A 90 3.13 -4.48 7.66
CA CYS A 90 3.93 -5.02 8.76
C CYS A 90 3.34 -4.73 10.16
N GLY A 91 2.58 -3.63 10.30
CA GLY A 91 1.85 -3.31 11.52
C GLY A 91 0.45 -3.94 11.61
N GLN A 92 0.02 -4.70 10.61
CA GLN A 92 -1.32 -5.33 10.51
C GLN A 92 -2.48 -4.33 10.50
N HIS A 93 -2.30 -3.17 9.84
CA HIS A 93 -3.28 -2.08 9.82
C HIS A 93 -4.65 -2.48 9.23
N HIS A 94 -4.73 -3.50 8.37
CA HIS A 94 -6.01 -3.97 7.83
C HIS A 94 -6.89 -4.69 8.85
N LEU A 95 -6.33 -5.12 9.98
CA LEU A 95 -7.04 -5.90 11.01
C LEU A 95 -7.48 -5.06 12.21
N ALA A 96 -7.13 -3.77 12.21
CA ALA A 96 -7.40 -2.88 13.33
C ALA A 96 -8.77 -2.22 13.22
N ASP A 97 -9.33 -1.82 14.36
CA ASP A 97 -10.46 -0.90 14.39
C ASP A 97 -10.09 0.40 13.66
N LEU A 98 -8.90 0.93 13.96
CA LEU A 98 -8.31 2.13 13.37
C LEU A 98 -6.94 1.80 12.75
N GLY A 99 -6.94 1.53 11.45
CA GLY A 99 -5.75 1.20 10.66
C GLY A 99 -5.23 2.39 9.86
N PHE A 100 -3.90 2.55 9.83
CA PHE A 100 -3.22 3.57 9.04
C PHE A 100 -2.04 3.00 8.28
N TYR A 101 -1.87 3.39 7.01
CA TYR A 101 -0.62 3.13 6.29
C TYR A 101 -0.08 4.32 5.51
N GLY A 102 1.25 4.46 5.52
CA GLY A 102 1.94 5.59 4.90
C GLY A 102 1.78 5.65 3.39
N VAL A 103 1.46 6.83 2.88
CA VAL A 103 1.40 7.20 1.46
C VAL A 103 1.91 8.64 1.28
N SER A 104 2.26 9.02 0.07
CA SER A 104 2.67 10.39 -0.26
C SER A 104 1.67 11.06 -1.20
N ARG A 105 1.49 12.38 -1.09
CA ARG A 105 0.71 13.19 -2.03
C ARG A 105 1.52 14.39 -2.50
N LYS A 106 1.33 14.81 -3.76
CA LYS A 106 1.84 16.08 -4.27
C LYS A 106 0.81 17.17 -4.00
N VAL A 107 1.21 18.23 -3.31
CA VAL A 107 0.40 19.42 -3.05
C VAL A 107 1.23 20.65 -3.40
N GLY A 108 0.74 21.47 -4.33
CA GLY A 108 1.47 22.67 -4.77
C GLY A 108 2.85 22.40 -5.37
N GLY A 109 3.09 21.20 -5.91
CA GLY A 109 4.39 20.76 -6.43
C GLY A 109 5.31 20.10 -5.38
N THR A 110 4.98 20.19 -4.10
CA THR A 110 5.75 19.59 -3.01
C THR A 110 5.15 18.26 -2.58
N THR A 111 6.00 17.30 -2.21
CA THR A 111 5.54 16.00 -1.71
C THR A 111 5.29 16.08 -0.20
N VAL A 112 4.16 15.54 0.27
CA VAL A 112 3.67 15.70 1.64
C VAL A 112 3.33 14.33 2.24
N PRO A 113 3.69 14.05 3.51
CA PRO A 113 3.41 12.78 4.17
C PRO A 113 1.93 12.66 4.47
N HIS A 114 1.36 11.51 4.11
CA HIS A 114 -0.05 11.18 4.35
C HIS A 114 -0.16 9.78 4.92
N PHE A 115 -1.29 9.51 5.59
CA PHE A 115 -1.71 8.17 5.92
C PHE A 115 -3.03 7.87 5.24
N ARG A 116 -3.11 6.71 4.60
CA ARG A 116 -4.37 6.12 4.18
C ARG A 116 -5.09 5.58 5.41
N VAL A 117 -6.38 5.85 5.50
CA VAL A 117 -7.26 5.43 6.59
C VAL A 117 -7.98 4.13 6.21
N VAL A 118 -7.91 3.15 7.11
CA VAL A 118 -8.56 1.84 7.03
C VAL A 118 -9.34 1.62 8.32
N LEU A 119 -10.64 1.33 8.26
CA LEU A 119 -11.49 1.28 9.46
C LEU A 119 -12.29 -0.01 9.58
N GLY A 120 -12.51 -0.45 10.82
CA GLY A 120 -13.44 -1.55 11.12
C GLY A 120 -12.93 -2.92 10.69
N GLY A 121 -11.61 -3.14 10.72
CA GLY A 121 -11.05 -4.49 10.64
C GLY A 121 -11.43 -5.31 11.88
N GLU A 122 -11.38 -6.63 11.75
CA GLU A 122 -11.60 -7.53 12.88
C GLU A 122 -10.29 -8.17 13.31
N TRP A 123 -9.84 -7.84 14.52
CA TRP A 123 -8.65 -8.44 15.12
C TRP A 123 -8.93 -9.86 15.64
N GLU A 124 -10.13 -10.10 16.13
CA GLU A 124 -10.59 -11.38 16.66
C GLU A 124 -10.90 -12.39 15.54
N HIS A 125 -11.23 -13.63 15.94
CA HIS A 125 -11.64 -14.71 15.03
C HIS A 125 -10.64 -14.98 13.89
N ASN A 126 -9.34 -14.78 14.14
CA ASN A 126 -8.27 -14.94 13.16
C ASN A 126 -8.46 -14.06 11.92
N ALA A 127 -8.61 -12.74 12.10
CA ALA A 127 -8.83 -11.79 11.02
C ALA A 127 -10.14 -12.03 10.26
N GLY A 128 -11.27 -12.13 10.98
CA GLY A 128 -12.57 -12.45 10.38
C GLY A 128 -13.08 -11.43 9.34
N ALA A 129 -12.53 -10.22 9.32
CA ALA A 129 -12.74 -9.24 8.25
C ALA A 129 -11.61 -8.22 8.14
N PHE A 130 -11.37 -7.74 6.91
CA PHE A 130 -10.50 -6.61 6.64
C PHE A 130 -11.24 -5.28 6.75
N GLY A 131 -10.53 -4.26 7.24
CA GLY A 131 -11.06 -2.91 7.33
C GLY A 131 -11.30 -2.24 5.98
N LEU A 132 -12.25 -1.33 5.98
CA LEU A 132 -12.65 -0.52 4.84
C LEU A 132 -11.63 0.60 4.57
N THR A 133 -11.04 0.60 3.37
CA THR A 133 -10.19 1.73 2.93
C THR A 133 -11.05 2.90 2.43
N VAL A 134 -10.87 4.08 3.03
CA VAL A 134 -11.76 5.23 2.79
C VAL A 134 -11.08 6.36 2.02
N GLY A 135 -9.90 6.78 2.45
CA GLY A 135 -9.17 7.89 1.83
C GLY A 135 -7.84 8.15 2.53
N ALA A 136 -7.19 9.26 2.22
CA ALA A 136 -5.90 9.62 2.80
C ALA A 136 -5.95 11.03 3.40
N ILE A 137 -5.32 11.20 4.55
CA ILE A 137 -5.21 12.48 5.26
C ILE A 137 -3.74 12.81 5.52
N PRO A 138 -3.37 14.09 5.66
CA PRO A 138 -2.01 14.47 6.00
C PRO A 138 -1.58 13.85 7.33
N SER A 139 -0.31 13.48 7.46
CA SER A 139 0.22 12.83 8.67
C SER A 139 -0.10 13.59 9.96
N LYS A 140 -0.07 14.94 9.89
CA LYS A 140 -0.39 15.82 11.02
C LYS A 140 -1.87 15.86 11.42
N ARG A 141 -2.79 15.38 10.56
CA ARG A 141 -4.24 15.35 10.81
C ARG A 141 -4.76 14.01 11.34
N VAL A 142 -3.91 12.99 11.40
CA VAL A 142 -4.33 11.68 11.92
C VAL A 142 -4.82 11.75 13.37
N PRO A 143 -4.18 12.48 14.30
CA PRO A 143 -4.72 12.64 15.66
C PRO A 143 -6.12 13.26 15.68
N ASP A 144 -6.34 14.34 14.92
CA ASP A 144 -7.64 15.00 14.82
C ASP A 144 -8.72 14.04 14.25
N PHE A 145 -8.33 13.20 13.28
CA PHE A 145 -9.22 12.19 12.71
C PHE A 145 -9.62 11.15 13.77
N VAL A 146 -8.67 10.61 14.54
CA VAL A 146 -8.93 9.63 15.60
C VAL A 146 -9.89 10.20 16.65
N GLU A 147 -9.67 11.44 17.08
CA GLU A 147 -10.56 12.12 18.01
C GLU A 147 -11.98 12.27 17.46
N ARG A 148 -12.12 12.77 16.22
CA ARG A 148 -13.44 12.97 15.60
C ARG A 148 -14.19 11.68 15.37
N ILE A 149 -13.54 10.64 14.83
CA ILE A 149 -14.23 9.37 14.53
C ILE A 149 -14.65 8.63 15.80
N THR A 150 -13.83 8.67 16.85
CA THR A 150 -14.18 8.03 18.13
C THR A 150 -15.28 8.79 18.85
N ALA A 151 -15.28 10.13 18.81
CA ALA A 151 -16.40 10.93 19.31
C ALA A 151 -17.71 10.65 18.55
N LYS A 152 -17.66 10.58 17.21
CA LYS A 152 -18.82 10.25 16.37
C LYS A 152 -19.36 8.85 16.68
N TYR A 153 -18.46 7.88 16.86
CA TYR A 153 -18.82 6.52 17.26
C TYR A 153 -19.56 6.50 18.60
N VAL A 154 -19.04 7.17 19.64
CA VAL A 154 -19.71 7.22 20.95
C VAL A 154 -21.10 7.87 20.86
N GLN A 155 -21.23 8.92 20.05
CA GLN A 155 -22.48 9.66 19.90
C GLN A 155 -23.56 8.88 19.12
N GLU A 156 -23.16 8.15 18.08
CA GLU A 156 -24.09 7.57 17.09
C GLU A 156 -24.27 6.06 17.22
N ARG A 157 -23.48 5.37 18.04
CA ARG A 157 -23.59 3.92 18.19
C ARG A 157 -24.90 3.52 18.86
N ASN A 158 -25.42 2.38 18.44
CA ASN A 158 -26.49 1.71 19.16
C ASN A 158 -25.94 1.09 20.46
N ALA A 159 -26.83 0.78 21.41
CA ALA A 159 -26.43 0.15 22.66
C ALA A 159 -25.70 -1.19 22.39
N GLY A 160 -24.45 -1.30 22.88
CA GLY A 160 -23.61 -2.49 22.70
C GLY A 160 -23.04 -2.68 21.29
N GLU A 161 -23.19 -1.71 20.39
CA GLU A 161 -22.68 -1.82 19.02
C GLU A 161 -21.15 -1.68 18.98
N ALA A 162 -20.47 -2.70 18.48
CA ALA A 162 -19.02 -2.68 18.24
C ALA A 162 -18.64 -1.71 17.10
N PHE A 163 -17.44 -1.15 17.15
CA PHE A 163 -16.96 -0.14 16.19
C PHE A 163 -17.04 -0.62 14.74
N ARG A 164 -16.65 -1.86 14.45
CA ARG A 164 -16.82 -2.44 13.11
C ARG A 164 -18.28 -2.38 12.62
N LYS A 165 -19.24 -2.76 13.46
CA LYS A 165 -20.66 -2.74 13.11
C LYS A 165 -21.18 -1.33 12.88
N TYR A 166 -20.69 -0.37 13.66
CA TYR A 166 -20.90 1.04 13.41
C TYR A 166 -20.38 1.48 12.04
N ILE A 167 -19.14 1.11 11.67
CA ILE A 167 -18.55 1.43 10.36
C ILE A 167 -19.33 0.79 9.21
N GLU A 168 -19.75 -0.48 9.36
CA GLU A 168 -20.59 -1.18 8.38
C GLU A 168 -21.95 -0.46 8.19
N ARG A 169 -22.58 -0.02 9.28
CA ARG A 169 -23.90 0.64 9.27
C ARG A 169 -23.86 2.05 8.70
N VAL A 170 -22.88 2.85 9.10
CA VAL A 170 -22.71 4.23 8.65
C VAL A 170 -22.27 4.28 7.18
N GLY A 171 -21.44 3.31 6.78
CA GLY A 171 -21.02 3.14 5.40
C GLY A 171 -19.96 4.12 4.92
N LYS A 172 -19.39 3.82 3.75
CA LYS A 172 -18.21 4.51 3.21
C LYS A 172 -18.41 6.00 2.96
N GLN A 173 -19.61 6.41 2.54
CA GLN A 173 -19.88 7.77 2.08
C GLN A 173 -19.74 8.79 3.23
N GLU A 174 -20.36 8.50 4.37
CA GLU A 174 -20.32 9.37 5.54
C GLU A 174 -18.91 9.51 6.10
N ILE A 175 -18.18 8.39 6.19
CA ILE A 175 -16.78 8.40 6.66
C ILE A 175 -15.90 9.17 5.67
N LYS A 176 -16.17 9.04 4.37
CA LYS A 176 -15.44 9.78 3.34
C LYS A 176 -15.59 11.30 3.50
N THR A 177 -16.76 11.79 3.89
CA THR A 177 -16.94 13.22 4.21
C THR A 177 -15.98 13.68 5.30
N LEU A 178 -15.88 12.93 6.41
CA LEU A 178 -14.95 13.25 7.50
C LEU A 178 -13.47 13.23 7.04
N VAL A 179 -13.11 12.26 6.21
CA VAL A 179 -11.76 12.17 5.63
C VAL A 179 -11.48 13.36 4.70
N ASP A 180 -12.45 13.73 3.86
CA ASP A 180 -12.30 14.82 2.90
C ASP A 180 -12.14 16.18 3.61
N GLU A 181 -12.86 16.42 4.72
CA GLU A 181 -12.67 17.61 5.58
C GLU A 181 -11.26 17.75 6.14
N LEU A 182 -10.62 16.62 6.48
CA LEU A 182 -9.27 16.58 7.05
C LEU A 182 -8.17 16.40 5.99
N SER A 183 -8.55 16.23 4.73
CA SER A 183 -7.60 16.00 3.63
C SER A 183 -6.85 17.26 3.19
N VAL A 184 -7.34 18.44 3.59
CA VAL A 184 -6.80 19.74 3.16
C VAL A 184 -5.46 20.02 3.82
N VAL A 185 -4.43 20.21 2.98
CA VAL A 185 -3.09 20.64 3.41
C VAL A 185 -3.01 22.17 3.29
N PRO A 186 -2.67 22.90 4.37
CA PRO A 186 -2.41 24.33 4.30
C PRO A 186 -1.23 24.67 3.35
N PRO A 187 -1.23 25.87 2.73
CA PRO A 187 -0.05 26.35 2.02
C PRO A 187 1.19 26.33 2.91
N TYR A 188 2.35 26.11 2.30
CA TYR A 188 3.63 25.97 3.00
C TYR A 188 3.93 27.17 3.91
N GLU A 189 3.64 28.38 3.44
CA GLU A 189 3.87 29.63 4.18
C GLU A 189 2.99 29.75 5.43
N ARG A 190 1.82 29.08 5.43
CA ARG A 190 0.88 29.10 6.55
C ARG A 190 1.27 28.08 7.62
N ASP A 191 1.62 26.87 7.22
CA ASP A 191 2.01 25.81 8.16
C ASP A 191 2.98 24.82 7.52
N ARG A 192 4.28 25.03 7.78
CA ARG A 192 5.37 24.19 7.28
C ARG A 192 5.38 22.79 7.90
N SER A 193 4.74 22.60 9.06
CA SER A 193 4.80 21.31 9.77
C SER A 193 4.16 20.17 8.98
N TYR A 194 3.22 20.47 8.09
CA TYR A 194 2.59 19.50 7.19
C TYR A 194 3.56 18.91 6.19
N TYR A 195 4.64 19.62 5.86
CA TYR A 195 5.64 19.23 4.85
C TYR A 195 6.84 18.50 5.50
N SER A 196 6.69 18.06 6.74
CA SER A 196 7.63 17.22 7.49
C SER A 196 6.83 16.12 8.19
N ASP A 197 7.44 14.98 8.47
CA ASP A 197 6.72 13.89 9.17
C ASP A 197 6.88 13.99 10.70
N TRP A 198 6.31 13.04 11.43
CA TRP A 198 6.51 12.94 12.87
C TRP A 198 7.92 12.48 13.20
N ARG A 199 8.58 13.18 14.14
CA ARG A 199 9.95 12.92 14.61
C ARG A 199 11.04 13.03 13.54
N ASP A 200 10.72 13.51 12.35
CA ASP A 200 11.69 13.88 11.31
C ASP A 200 11.55 15.37 10.98
N PRO A 201 12.53 16.21 11.34
CA PRO A 201 12.47 17.65 11.09
C PRO A 201 12.76 18.02 9.63
N ARG A 202 13.22 17.07 8.81
CA ARG A 202 13.52 17.31 7.39
C ARG A 202 12.23 17.52 6.61
N GLU A 203 12.34 18.28 5.53
CA GLU A 203 11.25 18.33 4.56
C GLU A 203 11.03 16.95 3.96
N PHE A 204 9.76 16.60 3.85
CA PHE A 204 9.35 15.28 3.42
C PHE A 204 9.71 15.07 1.95
N THR A 205 10.38 13.97 1.69
CA THR A 205 10.74 13.53 0.35
C THR A 205 10.52 12.02 0.26
N VAL A 206 10.32 11.54 -0.96
CA VAL A 206 10.25 10.10 -1.26
C VAL A 206 11.60 9.54 -1.77
N SER A 207 12.65 10.37 -1.78
CA SER A 207 13.98 9.97 -2.25
C SER A 207 14.69 8.99 -1.32
N ASP A 208 14.34 9.01 -0.04
CA ASP A 208 14.89 8.09 0.96
C ASP A 208 14.30 6.66 0.82
N ILE A 209 13.26 6.49 -0.02
CA ILE A 209 12.73 5.17 -0.35
C ILE A 209 13.77 4.43 -1.18
N GLY A 210 14.39 3.44 -0.55
CA GLY A 210 15.42 2.62 -1.15
C GLY A 210 14.91 1.24 -1.56
N THR A 211 15.82 0.45 -2.12
CA THR A 211 15.61 -0.99 -2.32
C THR A 211 15.77 -1.70 -0.98
N GLY A 212 14.74 -2.42 -0.55
CA GLY A 212 14.75 -3.24 0.65
C GLY A 212 13.88 -4.47 0.47
N GLU A 213 14.24 -5.56 1.14
CA GLU A 213 13.40 -6.75 1.21
C GLU A 213 12.34 -6.54 2.29
N CYS A 214 11.07 -6.74 1.95
CA CYS A 214 10.02 -6.85 2.94
C CYS A 214 10.14 -8.21 3.65
N ALA A 215 9.63 -8.35 4.88
CA ALA A 215 9.59 -9.65 5.56
C ALA A 215 8.58 -10.65 4.94
N GLY A 216 7.79 -10.21 3.97
CA GLY A 216 7.06 -11.07 3.03
C GLY A 216 7.77 -11.05 1.68
N GLU A 217 7.63 -12.13 0.92
CA GLU A 217 8.24 -12.31 -0.40
C GLU A 217 8.16 -11.02 -1.24
N VAL A 218 9.30 -10.61 -1.79
CA VAL A 218 9.43 -9.36 -2.58
C VAL A 218 8.78 -9.60 -3.92
N VAL A 219 7.45 -9.43 -3.98
CA VAL A 219 6.72 -9.35 -5.25
C VAL A 219 7.18 -8.06 -5.92
N SER A 220 7.80 -8.18 -7.10
CA SER A 220 8.37 -7.03 -7.78
C SER A 220 7.27 -6.09 -8.28
N ARG A 221 7.57 -4.80 -8.49
CA ARG A 221 6.61 -3.86 -9.12
C ARG A 221 6.17 -4.35 -10.50
N ALA A 222 7.06 -4.99 -11.23
CA ALA A 222 6.73 -5.59 -12.53
C ALA A 222 5.75 -6.76 -12.34
N GLU A 223 5.93 -7.58 -11.32
CA GLU A 223 5.03 -8.68 -11.00
C GLU A 223 3.62 -8.19 -10.60
N PHE A 224 3.51 -7.12 -9.80
CA PHE A 224 2.21 -6.46 -9.54
C PHE A 224 1.56 -5.91 -10.81
N GLY A 225 2.35 -5.35 -11.73
CA GLY A 225 1.85 -4.85 -13.02
C GLY A 225 1.38 -5.99 -13.92
N LEU A 226 2.11 -7.10 -13.98
CA LEU A 226 1.74 -8.30 -14.74
C LEU A 226 0.47 -8.96 -14.20
N GLN A 227 0.32 -9.07 -12.87
CA GLN A 227 -0.94 -9.52 -12.24
C GLN A 227 -2.10 -8.57 -12.56
N SER A 228 -1.84 -7.26 -12.60
CA SER A 228 -2.85 -6.26 -13.00
C SER A 228 -3.26 -6.40 -14.45
N ALA A 229 -2.33 -6.77 -15.34
CA ALA A 229 -2.61 -7.10 -16.74
C ALA A 229 -3.45 -8.37 -16.85
N GLU A 230 -3.12 -9.45 -16.13
CA GLU A 230 -3.92 -10.70 -16.10
C GLU A 230 -5.35 -10.46 -15.64
N ARG A 231 -5.55 -9.63 -14.60
CA ARG A 231 -6.88 -9.25 -14.14
C ARG A 231 -7.67 -8.54 -15.26
N GLN A 232 -7.05 -7.60 -15.96
CA GLN A 232 -7.70 -6.90 -17.08
C GLN A 232 -8.02 -7.85 -18.24
N TYR A 233 -7.11 -8.76 -18.57
CA TYR A 233 -7.38 -9.81 -19.55
C TYR A 233 -8.61 -10.66 -19.17
N PHE A 234 -8.72 -11.08 -17.91
CA PHE A 234 -9.89 -11.80 -17.43
C PHE A 234 -11.18 -10.95 -17.52
N GLU A 235 -11.10 -9.66 -17.17
CA GLU A 235 -12.23 -8.73 -17.35
C GLU A 235 -12.64 -8.60 -18.83
N ALA A 236 -11.68 -8.59 -19.76
CA ALA A 236 -11.95 -8.58 -21.19
C ALA A 236 -12.74 -9.82 -21.63
N GLN A 237 -12.41 -11.01 -21.13
CA GLN A 237 -13.18 -12.24 -21.37
C GLN A 237 -14.61 -12.12 -20.85
N LEU A 238 -14.80 -11.60 -19.63
CA LEU A 238 -16.14 -11.39 -19.08
C LEU A 238 -16.97 -10.38 -19.89
N HIS A 239 -16.34 -9.34 -20.43
CA HIS A 239 -17.01 -8.40 -21.33
C HIS A 239 -17.39 -9.06 -22.66
N PHE A 240 -16.53 -9.92 -23.19
CA PHE A 240 -16.78 -10.68 -24.40
C PHE A 240 -17.98 -11.62 -24.23
N ASP A 241 -18.05 -12.37 -23.14
CA ASP A 241 -19.15 -13.29 -22.82
C ASP A 241 -20.50 -12.58 -22.69
N ARG A 242 -20.48 -11.30 -22.31
CA ARG A 242 -21.66 -10.42 -22.24
C ARG A 242 -22.03 -9.76 -23.57
N GLY A 243 -21.29 -10.03 -24.64
CA GLY A 243 -21.49 -9.43 -25.97
C GLY A 243 -21.02 -7.98 -26.09
N ALA A 244 -20.26 -7.47 -25.11
CA ALA A 244 -19.73 -6.10 -25.11
C ALA A 244 -18.37 -6.05 -25.82
N TYR A 245 -18.36 -6.31 -27.14
CA TYR A 245 -17.14 -6.54 -27.92
C TYR A 245 -16.17 -5.36 -27.95
N GLU A 246 -16.66 -4.11 -28.07
CA GLU A 246 -15.81 -2.91 -28.02
C GLU A 246 -15.12 -2.74 -26.66
N VAL A 247 -15.86 -2.99 -25.57
CA VAL A 247 -15.31 -2.91 -24.22
C VAL A 247 -14.28 -4.03 -24.00
N ALA A 248 -14.59 -5.25 -24.45
CA ALA A 248 -13.69 -6.38 -24.35
C ALA A 248 -12.37 -6.15 -25.12
N ASP A 249 -12.44 -5.66 -26.35
CA ASP A 249 -11.27 -5.37 -27.19
C ASP A 249 -10.36 -4.31 -26.55
N ASN A 250 -10.95 -3.19 -26.10
CA ASN A 250 -10.20 -2.12 -25.44
C ASN A 250 -9.58 -2.58 -24.11
N THR A 251 -10.29 -3.39 -23.32
CA THR A 251 -9.75 -3.95 -22.07
C THR A 251 -8.61 -4.94 -22.34
N ALA A 252 -8.71 -5.78 -23.37
CA ALA A 252 -7.62 -6.69 -23.77
C ALA A 252 -6.38 -5.92 -24.24
N TYR A 253 -6.56 -4.84 -25.00
CA TYR A 253 -5.49 -3.95 -25.41
C TYR A 253 -4.82 -3.26 -24.20
N ASN A 254 -5.60 -2.75 -23.26
CA ASN A 254 -5.08 -2.15 -22.03
C ASN A 254 -4.32 -3.16 -21.16
N ALA A 255 -4.73 -4.43 -21.15
CA ALA A 255 -3.98 -5.49 -20.48
C ALA A 255 -2.57 -5.64 -21.07
N MET A 256 -2.41 -5.62 -22.40
CA MET A 256 -1.09 -5.65 -23.04
C MET A 256 -0.24 -4.42 -22.73
N LEU A 257 -0.84 -3.22 -22.73
CA LEU A 257 -0.14 -1.98 -22.34
C LEU A 257 0.33 -2.04 -20.89
N GLU A 258 -0.50 -2.54 -19.98
CA GLU A 258 -0.14 -2.65 -18.56
C GLU A 258 1.01 -3.66 -18.37
N ALA A 259 1.00 -4.79 -19.09
CA ALA A 259 2.10 -5.76 -19.08
C ALA A 259 3.40 -5.17 -19.67
N ALA A 260 3.32 -4.42 -20.77
CA ALA A 260 4.47 -3.73 -21.37
C ALA A 260 5.06 -2.69 -20.39
N LYS A 261 4.19 -1.90 -19.76
CA LYS A 261 4.58 -0.92 -18.75
C LYS A 261 5.21 -1.57 -17.53
N ALA A 262 4.67 -2.71 -17.07
CA ALA A 262 5.22 -3.48 -15.97
C ALA A 262 6.67 -3.89 -16.24
N LEU A 263 6.98 -4.34 -17.46
CA LEU A 263 8.36 -4.62 -17.88
C LEU A 263 9.22 -3.36 -17.90
N ILE A 264 8.74 -2.25 -18.46
CA ILE A 264 9.52 -1.00 -18.50
C ILE A 264 9.90 -0.51 -17.10
N HIS A 265 9.02 -0.66 -16.12
CA HIS A 265 9.29 -0.30 -14.72
C HIS A 265 10.47 -1.07 -14.10
N THR A 266 10.93 -2.17 -14.69
CA THR A 266 12.17 -2.84 -14.25
C THR A 266 13.43 -2.03 -14.56
N GLN A 267 13.40 -1.15 -15.57
CA GLN A 267 14.55 -0.36 -16.02
C GLN A 267 14.34 1.16 -15.85
N PHE A 268 13.08 1.61 -15.79
CA PHE A 268 12.74 3.03 -15.79
C PHE A 268 11.49 3.32 -14.95
N LEU A 269 11.67 4.04 -13.84
CA LEU A 269 10.65 4.21 -12.79
C LEU A 269 9.59 5.29 -13.08
N ASP A 270 9.90 6.28 -13.92
CA ASP A 270 9.04 7.45 -14.15
C ASP A 270 8.37 7.40 -15.53
N MET A 271 7.46 6.43 -15.70
CA MET A 271 6.75 6.21 -16.96
C MET A 271 5.43 6.96 -17.05
N SER A 272 5.16 7.51 -18.23
CA SER A 272 3.86 8.05 -18.61
C SER A 272 2.77 6.98 -18.60
N THR A 273 1.51 7.40 -18.42
CA THR A 273 0.31 6.57 -18.62
C THR A 273 -0.22 6.63 -20.05
N ASP A 274 0.39 7.45 -20.90
CA ASP A 274 0.01 7.62 -22.30
C ASP A 274 0.35 6.36 -23.14
N PRO A 275 -0.62 5.77 -23.87
CA PRO A 275 -0.40 4.58 -24.69
C PRO A 275 0.74 4.70 -25.70
N ASP A 276 0.87 5.84 -26.38
CA ASP A 276 1.91 6.07 -27.40
C ASP A 276 3.30 6.05 -26.76
N ALA A 277 3.44 6.73 -25.62
CA ALA A 277 4.67 6.72 -24.84
C ALA A 277 5.04 5.31 -24.34
N ILE A 278 4.07 4.52 -23.88
CA ILE A 278 4.29 3.14 -23.42
C ILE A 278 4.75 2.26 -24.59
N ALA A 279 4.06 2.30 -25.74
CA ALA A 279 4.41 1.50 -26.90
C ALA A 279 5.81 1.85 -27.44
N SER A 280 6.14 3.15 -27.50
CA SER A 280 7.45 3.64 -27.96
C SER A 280 8.59 3.20 -27.04
N GLU A 281 8.46 3.38 -25.72
CA GLU A 281 9.50 2.96 -24.76
C GLU A 281 9.61 1.44 -24.68
N PHE A 282 8.51 0.70 -24.79
CA PHE A 282 8.53 -0.76 -24.84
C PHE A 282 9.32 -1.26 -26.06
N LYS A 283 9.04 -0.69 -27.24
CA LYS A 283 9.77 -1.02 -28.46
C LYS A 283 11.27 -0.80 -28.29
N LYS A 284 11.66 0.42 -27.88
CA LYS A 284 13.05 0.84 -27.75
C LYS A 284 13.85 0.00 -26.75
N ARG A 285 13.24 -0.37 -25.62
CA ARG A 285 13.95 -1.01 -24.49
C ARG A 285 13.91 -2.52 -24.50
N PHE A 286 12.88 -3.11 -25.12
CA PHE A 286 12.63 -4.55 -25.05
C PHE A 286 12.62 -5.23 -26.41
N CYS A 287 12.14 -4.56 -27.47
CA CYS A 287 12.08 -5.15 -28.80
C CYS A 287 13.37 -4.92 -29.58
N ASP A 288 13.81 -3.66 -29.69
CA ASP A 288 15.02 -3.27 -30.44
C ASP A 288 16.30 -3.83 -29.81
N THR A 289 16.26 -4.16 -28.53
CA THR A 289 17.34 -4.79 -27.75
C THR A 289 17.24 -6.33 -27.72
N GLU A 290 16.22 -6.90 -28.36
CA GLU A 290 15.91 -8.35 -28.39
C GLU A 290 15.73 -8.99 -27.00
N VAL A 291 15.42 -8.20 -25.97
CA VAL A 291 15.17 -8.70 -24.60
C VAL A 291 13.81 -9.41 -24.52
N PHE A 292 12.79 -8.83 -25.17
CA PHE A 292 11.47 -9.42 -25.35
C PHE A 292 11.44 -10.18 -26.68
N HIS A 293 12.08 -11.33 -26.65
CA HIS A 293 12.20 -12.24 -27.78
C HIS A 293 11.91 -13.67 -27.33
N ASP A 294 11.11 -14.40 -28.09
CA ASP A 294 10.84 -15.82 -27.86
C ASP A 294 11.75 -16.71 -28.73
N HIS A 295 12.18 -17.85 -28.21
CA HIS A 295 13.09 -18.75 -28.93
C HIS A 295 12.50 -19.32 -30.23
N TYR A 296 11.18 -19.54 -30.27
CA TYR A 296 10.48 -20.15 -31.41
C TYR A 296 9.67 -19.13 -32.21
N ALA A 297 9.08 -18.15 -31.54
CA ALA A 297 8.20 -17.14 -32.14
C ALA A 297 8.88 -15.79 -32.40
N GLY A 298 10.13 -15.61 -31.96
CA GLY A 298 10.87 -14.36 -32.12
C GLY A 298 10.18 -13.16 -31.49
N GLY A 299 10.13 -12.03 -32.21
CA GLY A 299 9.41 -10.82 -31.79
C GLY A 299 7.89 -10.83 -32.04
N LYS A 300 7.30 -11.97 -32.45
CA LYS A 300 5.89 -12.06 -32.87
C LYS A 300 4.92 -11.59 -31.79
N PHE A 301 5.18 -11.92 -30.53
CA PHE A 301 4.31 -11.52 -29.42
C PHE A 301 4.26 -10.00 -29.26
N ALA A 302 5.39 -9.31 -29.41
CA ALA A 302 5.42 -7.84 -29.35
C ALA A 302 4.58 -7.21 -30.47
N GLN A 303 4.53 -7.86 -31.64
CA GLN A 303 3.78 -7.37 -32.78
C GLN A 303 2.27 -7.32 -32.52
N TYR A 304 1.72 -8.15 -31.63
CA TYR A 304 0.30 -8.09 -31.27
C TYR A 304 -0.09 -6.74 -30.67
N LEU A 305 0.71 -6.24 -29.72
CA LEU A 305 0.52 -4.92 -29.13
C LEU A 305 0.61 -3.82 -30.21
N PHE A 306 1.66 -3.86 -31.05
CA PHE A 306 1.87 -2.82 -32.07
C PHE A 306 0.80 -2.84 -33.17
N ASN A 307 0.36 -4.02 -33.60
CA ASN A 307 -0.72 -4.15 -34.58
C ASN A 307 -2.00 -3.53 -34.05
N ARG A 308 -2.37 -3.84 -32.81
CA ARG A 308 -3.57 -3.26 -32.20
C ARG A 308 -3.44 -1.77 -31.93
N HIS A 309 -2.26 -1.30 -31.54
CA HIS A 309 -1.98 0.11 -31.28
C HIS A 309 -2.10 0.96 -32.56
N ALA A 310 -1.66 0.44 -33.70
CA ALA A 310 -1.72 1.13 -34.99
C ALA A 310 -3.09 1.08 -35.69
N ASP A 311 -3.98 0.17 -35.26
CA ASP A 311 -5.30 -0.05 -35.87
C ASP A 311 -6.34 0.97 -35.36
N MET A 312 -6.35 2.15 -35.98
CA MET A 312 -7.24 3.27 -35.61
C MET A 312 -8.67 3.16 -36.17
N ASP A 313 -8.88 2.35 -37.21
CA ASP A 313 -10.18 2.16 -37.89
C ASP A 313 -10.82 0.79 -37.56
N ARG A 314 -10.48 0.26 -36.38
CA ARG A 314 -10.81 -1.10 -35.97
C ARG A 314 -12.31 -1.35 -35.89
N LYS A 315 -12.74 -2.51 -36.39
CA LYS A 315 -14.09 -3.03 -36.20
C LYS A 315 -14.12 -3.99 -35.01
N TYR A 316 -15.10 -3.82 -34.14
CA TYR A 316 -15.26 -4.65 -32.95
C TYR A 316 -16.17 -5.86 -33.21
N THR A 317 -15.79 -6.72 -34.16
CA THR A 317 -16.55 -7.96 -34.42
C THR A 317 -16.24 -9.02 -33.37
N PRO A 318 -17.15 -9.99 -33.14
CA PRO A 318 -16.89 -11.09 -32.22
C PRO A 318 -15.60 -11.85 -32.55
N GLU A 319 -15.33 -12.09 -33.83
CA GLU A 319 -14.14 -12.83 -34.27
C GLU A 319 -12.86 -12.04 -34.01
N GLN A 320 -12.82 -10.76 -34.40
CA GLN A 320 -11.64 -9.90 -34.20
C GLN A 320 -11.34 -9.67 -32.71
N THR A 321 -12.39 -9.51 -31.91
CA THR A 321 -12.27 -9.34 -30.46
C THR A 321 -11.75 -10.61 -29.81
N ARG A 322 -12.25 -11.78 -30.20
CA ARG A 322 -11.76 -13.08 -29.70
C ARG A 322 -10.28 -13.28 -30.01
N TYR A 323 -9.86 -13.01 -31.25
CA TYR A 323 -8.45 -13.11 -31.62
C TYR A 323 -7.57 -12.16 -30.81
N LEU A 324 -8.01 -10.92 -30.58
CA LEU A 324 -7.23 -9.98 -29.77
C LEU A 324 -7.10 -10.44 -28.31
N ILE A 325 -8.15 -11.03 -27.73
CA ILE A 325 -8.09 -11.59 -26.37
C ILE A 325 -7.06 -12.73 -26.30
N GLU A 326 -7.04 -13.62 -27.30
CA GLU A 326 -6.03 -14.68 -27.40
C GLU A 326 -4.61 -14.11 -27.58
N GLU A 327 -4.44 -13.10 -28.43
CA GLU A 327 -3.17 -12.39 -28.62
C GLU A 327 -2.69 -11.68 -27.34
N ALA A 328 -3.61 -11.07 -26.59
CA ALA A 328 -3.32 -10.43 -25.31
C ALA A 328 -2.84 -11.43 -24.26
N GLN A 329 -3.45 -12.62 -24.21
CA GLN A 329 -2.95 -13.70 -23.34
C GLN A 329 -1.50 -14.07 -23.68
N LEU A 330 -1.23 -14.33 -24.96
CA LEU A 330 0.12 -14.71 -25.42
C LEU A 330 1.15 -13.61 -25.16
N PHE A 331 0.76 -12.34 -25.29
CA PHE A 331 1.61 -11.21 -24.92
C PHE A 331 1.94 -11.20 -23.42
N ILE A 332 0.95 -11.39 -22.56
CA ILE A 332 1.12 -11.40 -21.11
C ILE A 332 2.00 -12.58 -20.67
N GLU A 333 1.79 -13.78 -21.23
CA GLU A 333 2.64 -14.95 -21.00
C GLU A 333 4.09 -14.69 -21.42
N ALA A 334 4.31 -14.08 -22.60
CA ALA A 334 5.63 -13.68 -23.06
C ALA A 334 6.27 -12.62 -22.14
N ALA A 335 5.46 -11.73 -21.56
CA ALA A 335 5.93 -10.73 -20.59
C ALA A 335 6.37 -11.36 -19.27
N TYR A 336 5.64 -12.35 -18.74
CA TYR A 336 6.10 -13.14 -17.60
C TYR A 336 7.40 -13.88 -17.89
N ALA A 337 7.50 -14.54 -19.05
CA ALA A 337 8.73 -15.23 -19.44
C ALA A 337 9.92 -14.26 -19.57
N CYS A 338 9.70 -13.08 -20.14
CA CYS A 338 10.71 -12.02 -20.21
C CYS A 338 11.13 -11.54 -18.82
N HIS A 339 10.17 -11.31 -17.91
CA HIS A 339 10.45 -10.87 -16.55
C HIS A 339 11.27 -11.93 -15.78
N GLY A 340 10.92 -13.21 -15.89
CA GLY A 340 11.66 -14.31 -15.29
C GLY A 340 13.12 -14.34 -15.73
N ARG A 341 13.39 -14.21 -17.04
CA ARG A 341 14.77 -14.12 -17.57
C ARG A 341 15.54 -12.93 -17.03
N LEU A 342 14.90 -11.77 -16.88
CA LEU A 342 15.54 -10.57 -16.32
C LEU A 342 15.92 -10.75 -14.85
N LEU A 343 15.10 -11.44 -14.06
CA LEU A 343 15.41 -11.77 -12.67
C LEU A 343 16.59 -12.75 -12.58
N GLU A 344 16.63 -13.76 -13.44
CA GLU A 344 17.76 -14.71 -13.52
C GLU A 344 19.07 -14.01 -13.88
N GLN A 345 19.06 -13.12 -14.89
CA GLN A 345 20.24 -12.36 -15.30
C GLN A 345 20.72 -11.37 -14.22
N GLY A 346 19.81 -10.69 -13.52
CA GLY A 346 20.15 -9.81 -12.40
C GLY A 346 20.80 -10.55 -11.23
N ASN A 347 20.36 -11.78 -10.94
CA ASN A 347 20.96 -12.63 -9.91
C ASN A 347 22.36 -13.14 -10.28
N PHE A 348 22.63 -13.38 -11.57
CA PHE A 348 23.97 -13.78 -12.05
C PHE A 348 25.00 -12.65 -11.96
N ALA A 349 24.65 -11.43 -12.40
CA ALA A 349 25.54 -10.27 -12.32
C ALA A 349 25.90 -9.90 -10.86
N SER A 350 24.95 -10.07 -9.94
CA SER A 350 25.14 -9.84 -8.50
C SER A 350 26.12 -10.86 -7.88
N ARG A 351 26.09 -12.12 -8.34
CA ARG A 351 27.02 -13.18 -7.88
C ARG A 351 28.44 -13.00 -8.41
N GLU A 352 28.63 -12.62 -9.67
CA GLU A 352 29.97 -12.36 -10.22
C GLU A 352 30.64 -11.16 -9.55
N THR A 353 29.88 -10.10 -9.25
CA THR A 353 30.40 -8.90 -8.56
C THR A 353 30.84 -9.24 -7.12
N ALA A 354 30.10 -10.11 -6.43
CA ALA A 354 30.47 -10.58 -5.09
C ALA A 354 31.75 -11.44 -5.10
N ILE A 355 31.92 -12.31 -6.10
CA ILE A 355 33.12 -13.17 -6.25
C ILE A 355 34.38 -12.34 -6.59
N LEU A 356 34.23 -11.23 -7.31
CA LEU A 356 35.33 -10.32 -7.63
C LEU A 356 35.78 -9.49 -6.41
N LEU A 357 34.86 -9.12 -5.52
CA LEU A 357 35.17 -8.37 -4.29
C LEU A 357 35.80 -9.23 -3.19
N GLU A 358 35.56 -10.55 -3.18
CA GLU A 358 36.23 -11.48 -2.25
C GLU A 358 37.66 -11.86 -2.69
N ARG A 359 38.08 -11.46 -3.89
CA ARG A 359 39.41 -11.73 -4.45
C ARG A 359 40.34 -10.51 -4.53
N SER A 360 39.87 -9.35 -4.10
CA SER A 360 40.62 -8.10 -3.93
C SER A 360 40.81 -7.78 -2.46
#